data_AF-A0A2G2K2K7-F1
#
_entry.id   AF-A0A2G2K2K7-F1
#
_cell.length_a   1.000
_cell.length_b   1.000
_cell.length_c   1.000
_cell.angle_alpha   90.00
_cell.angle_beta   90.00
_cell.angle_gamma   90.00
#
_symmetry.space_group_name_H-M   'P 1'
#
loop_
_entity.id
_entity.type
_entity.pdbx_description
1 polymer ?
#
loop_
_entity_poly.entity_id
_entity_poly.type
_entity_poly.pdbx_seq_one_letter_code
_entity_poly.pdbx_strand_id
1 'polypeptide(L)'
;MDTETKKIIQSQLLENTGKHFLDSGGDDGRAWQQNQKNGISFDEGVSIDEYGVTIPIASFMASQLLYDSTCHDIENLFKLNHPDLALCYNDQGEIEDFLIEYFGAEFDGHLCSKEWFYTYNWDNDLSQDLQGVTFEINGDTYCILQSHNGADARGGHSNGRVYKMEEPDYFFLGMQVQFDNPNEPDGNPFETFYEMENEGGKYNEETKCFELDGKECTPYCMALQY
;
A
#
# COMPACT_ATOMS: atom_id res chain seq x y z
N MET A 1 -6.82 12.83 12.13
CA MET A 1 -5.97 11.68 11.77
C MET A 1 -5.26 11.19 13.02
N ASP A 2 -5.32 9.89 13.30
CA ASP A 2 -4.90 9.35 14.59
C ASP A 2 -3.37 9.34 14.76
N THR A 3 -2.93 9.62 15.98
CA THR A 3 -1.49 9.68 16.33
C THR A 3 -0.87 8.28 16.35
N GLU A 4 -1.67 7.23 16.60
CA GLU A 4 -1.16 5.87 16.65
C GLU A 4 -0.82 5.34 15.26
N THR A 5 -1.69 5.51 14.27
CA THR A 5 -1.42 5.15 12.88
C THR A 5 -0.07 5.69 12.40
N LYS A 6 0.20 7.00 12.62
CA LYS A 6 1.47 7.62 12.22
C LYS A 6 2.68 6.99 12.92
N LYS A 7 2.56 6.57 14.19
CA LYS A 7 3.66 5.87 14.89
C LYS A 7 3.93 4.50 14.29
N ILE A 8 2.88 3.75 13.96
CA ILE A 8 3.03 2.41 13.37
C ILE A 8 3.68 2.52 11.99
N ILE A 9 3.19 3.43 11.14
CA ILE A 9 3.79 3.73 9.83
C ILE A 9 5.25 4.15 10.00
N GLN A 10 5.54 5.08 10.91
CA GLN A 10 6.90 5.52 11.17
C GLN A 10 7.80 4.36 11.60
N SER A 11 7.31 3.46 12.46
CA SER A 11 8.07 2.28 12.90
C SER A 11 8.38 1.33 11.74
N GLN A 12 7.43 1.16 10.82
CA GLN A 12 7.58 0.32 9.63
C GLN A 12 8.62 0.90 8.66
N LEU A 13 8.54 2.20 8.34
CA LEU A 13 9.45 2.87 7.40
C LEU A 13 10.88 3.03 7.95
N LEU A 14 11.05 3.03 9.28
CA LEU A 14 12.36 3.08 9.94
C LEU A 14 12.97 1.71 10.20
N GLU A 15 12.22 0.63 9.95
CA GLU A 15 12.64 -0.73 10.28
C GLU A 15 13.91 -1.10 9.51
N ASN A 16 14.94 -1.51 10.25
CA ASN A 16 16.17 -2.00 9.65
C ASN A 16 15.95 -3.41 9.10
N THR A 17 15.90 -3.51 7.78
CA THR A 17 15.65 -4.76 7.06
C THR A 17 16.94 -5.45 6.58
N GLY A 18 18.06 -5.05 7.17
CA GLY A 18 19.38 -5.64 6.93
C GLY A 18 20.10 -5.05 5.73
N LYS A 19 21.24 -5.67 5.42
CA LYS A 19 22.07 -5.39 4.24
C LYS A 19 22.41 -6.71 3.59
N HIS A 20 22.19 -6.82 2.28
CA HIS A 20 22.62 -7.98 1.51
C HIS A 20 23.84 -7.64 0.66
N PHE A 21 24.76 -8.59 0.45
CA PHE A 21 25.99 -8.34 -0.30
C PHE A 21 25.74 -7.93 -1.76
N LEU A 22 24.63 -8.39 -2.35
CA LEU A 22 24.22 -8.07 -3.72
C LEU A 22 23.24 -6.89 -3.81
N ASP A 23 23.00 -6.21 -2.69
CA ASP A 23 22.15 -5.05 -2.63
C ASP A 23 22.92 -3.80 -3.12
N SER A 24 22.32 -3.05 -4.03
CA SER A 24 22.93 -1.89 -4.70
C SER A 24 23.12 -0.70 -3.77
N GLY A 25 22.57 -0.74 -2.55
CA GLY A 25 22.58 0.37 -1.59
C GLY A 25 23.93 0.74 -0.98
N GLY A 26 25.04 0.05 -1.31
CA GLY A 26 26.36 0.38 -0.76
C GLY A 26 26.35 0.51 0.78
N ASP A 27 26.95 1.58 1.30
CA ASP A 27 27.06 1.83 2.74
C ASP A 27 25.76 2.37 3.37
N ASP A 28 25.03 3.28 2.70
CA ASP A 28 23.88 4.02 3.26
C ASP A 28 22.70 4.31 2.30
N GLY A 29 22.64 3.67 1.13
CA GLY A 29 21.63 3.92 0.09
C GLY A 29 20.25 3.29 0.29
N ARG A 30 19.97 2.63 1.43
CA ARG A 30 18.68 1.95 1.68
C ARG A 30 17.63 2.92 2.21
N ALA A 31 16.37 2.68 1.89
CA ALA A 31 15.28 3.55 2.33
C ALA A 31 15.22 3.67 3.86
N TRP A 32 15.38 2.59 4.63
CA TRP A 32 15.41 2.70 6.11
C TRP A 32 16.57 3.55 6.62
N GLN A 33 17.73 3.53 5.94
CA GLN A 33 18.91 4.31 6.33
C GLN A 33 18.66 5.80 6.08
N GLN A 34 18.06 6.13 4.94
CA GLN A 34 17.68 7.49 4.60
C GLN A 34 16.60 8.01 5.57
N ASN A 35 15.58 7.21 5.84
CA ASN A 35 14.51 7.54 6.78
C ASN A 35 15.04 7.78 8.21
N GLN A 36 15.97 6.96 8.70
CA GLN A 36 16.58 7.16 10.02
C GLN A 36 17.44 8.42 10.09
N LYS A 37 18.09 8.79 8.98
CA LYS A 37 18.95 9.98 8.91
C LYS A 37 18.16 11.27 8.76
N ASN A 38 17.15 11.27 7.90
CA ASN A 38 16.40 12.47 7.51
C ASN A 38 15.16 12.68 8.39
N GLY A 39 14.68 11.62 9.06
CA GLY A 39 13.39 11.60 9.72
C GLY A 39 12.26 11.28 8.75
N ILE A 40 11.06 11.04 9.29
CA ILE A 40 9.83 10.84 8.52
C ILE A 40 8.98 12.10 8.62
N SER A 41 8.62 12.69 7.48
CA SER A 41 7.62 13.75 7.38
C SER A 41 6.29 13.14 6.92
N PHE A 42 5.19 13.55 7.56
CA PHE A 42 3.83 13.18 7.16
C PHE A 42 3.07 14.34 6.50
N ASP A 43 3.73 15.49 6.38
CA ASP A 43 3.16 16.72 5.82
C ASP A 43 3.87 17.08 4.51
N GLU A 44 4.69 16.15 3.98
CA GLU A 44 5.33 16.32 2.67
C GLU A 44 4.29 16.14 1.58
N GLY A 45 4.22 17.11 0.66
CA GLY A 45 3.34 17.06 -0.50
C GLY A 45 3.98 16.33 -1.67
N VAL A 46 3.15 16.03 -2.68
CA VAL A 46 3.60 15.50 -3.96
C VAL A 46 4.61 16.46 -4.61
N SER A 47 5.72 15.92 -5.10
CA SER A 47 6.72 16.67 -5.86
C SER A 47 6.65 16.32 -7.34
N ILE A 48 6.95 17.30 -8.20
CA ILE A 48 6.99 17.14 -9.66
C ILE A 48 8.32 17.69 -10.15
N ASP A 49 9.05 16.92 -10.93
CA ASP A 49 10.30 17.34 -11.56
C ASP A 49 10.41 16.85 -13.02
N GLU A 50 11.61 16.92 -13.61
CA GLU A 50 11.85 16.49 -15.00
C GLU A 50 11.74 14.98 -15.21
N TYR A 51 11.75 14.18 -14.14
CA TYR A 51 11.66 12.73 -14.15
C TYR A 51 10.24 12.22 -13.88
N GLY A 52 9.36 13.06 -13.32
CA GLY A 52 7.95 12.74 -13.15
C GLY A 52 7.38 13.23 -11.83
N VAL A 53 6.39 12.50 -11.34
CA VAL A 53 5.73 12.76 -10.06
C VAL A 53 6.37 11.88 -8.98
N THR A 54 6.40 12.37 -7.75
CA THR A 54 6.73 11.55 -6.58
C THR A 54 5.76 11.86 -5.45
N ILE A 55 5.08 10.84 -4.99
CA ILE A 55 4.15 10.83 -3.86
C ILE A 55 4.91 10.34 -2.62
N PRO A 56 5.07 11.18 -1.58
CA PRO A 56 5.75 10.77 -0.36
C PRO A 56 5.00 9.64 0.35
N ILE A 57 5.64 8.48 0.49
CA ILE A 57 5.02 7.25 1.00
C ILE A 57 4.40 7.42 2.40
N ALA A 58 5.05 8.17 3.28
CA ALA A 58 4.58 8.39 4.64
C ALA A 58 3.28 9.22 4.67
N SER A 59 3.22 10.30 3.89
CA SER A 59 2.03 11.14 3.74
C SER A 59 0.87 10.34 3.14
N PHE A 60 1.15 9.56 2.08
CA PHE A 60 0.16 8.71 1.43
C PHE A 60 -0.39 7.62 2.37
N MET A 61 0.48 6.84 3.02
CA MET A 61 0.03 5.81 3.97
C MET A 61 -0.78 6.43 5.11
N ALA A 62 -0.34 7.57 5.64
CA ALA A 62 -1.08 8.24 6.71
C ALA A 62 -2.44 8.77 6.24
N SER A 63 -2.59 9.12 4.96
CA SER A 63 -3.86 9.61 4.42
C SER A 63 -4.86 8.50 4.13
N GLN A 64 -4.39 7.31 3.76
CA GLN A 64 -5.24 6.20 3.28
C GLN A 64 -5.49 5.11 4.33
N LEU A 65 -4.64 5.01 5.35
CA LEU A 65 -4.64 3.89 6.29
C LEU A 65 -4.99 4.33 7.71
N LEU A 66 -5.60 3.42 8.45
CA LEU A 66 -5.85 3.56 9.89
C LEU A 66 -5.30 2.35 10.65
N TYR A 67 -4.92 2.57 11.91
CA TYR A 67 -4.56 1.51 12.83
C TYR A 67 -5.56 1.49 13.99
N ASP A 68 -6.34 0.43 14.09
CA ASP A 68 -7.39 0.26 15.10
C ASP A 68 -7.13 -0.94 16.03
N SER A 69 -8.10 -1.24 16.91
CA SER A 69 -7.99 -2.37 17.83
C SER A 69 -7.93 -3.72 17.13
N THR A 70 -8.62 -3.88 15.99
CA THR A 70 -8.59 -5.11 15.21
C THR A 70 -7.19 -5.35 14.64
N CYS A 71 -6.55 -4.30 14.12
CA CYS A 71 -5.15 -4.33 13.68
C CYS A 71 -4.23 -4.80 14.82
N HIS A 72 -4.40 -4.22 16.01
CA HIS A 72 -3.63 -4.59 17.20
C HIS A 72 -3.82 -6.06 17.62
N ASP A 73 -5.07 -6.53 17.63
CA ASP A 73 -5.41 -7.88 18.06
C ASP A 73 -4.85 -8.93 17.09
N ILE A 74 -4.93 -8.68 15.78
CA ILE A 74 -4.34 -9.52 14.74
C ILE A 74 -2.81 -9.59 14.93
N GLU A 75 -2.13 -8.44 15.01
CA GLU A 75 -0.67 -8.42 15.16
C GLU A 75 -0.19 -9.08 16.46
N ASN A 76 -0.96 -9.00 17.54
CA ASN A 76 -0.64 -9.67 18.79
C ASN A 76 -0.84 -11.19 18.70
N LEU A 77 -1.95 -11.63 18.11
CA LEU A 77 -2.25 -13.05 17.99
C LEU A 77 -1.24 -13.74 17.06
N PHE A 78 -0.80 -13.08 15.99
CA PHE A 78 0.30 -13.55 15.15
C PHE A 78 1.58 -13.78 15.96
N LYS A 79 1.98 -12.83 16.81
CA LYS A 79 3.16 -12.97 17.67
C LYS A 79 3.04 -14.12 18.68
N LEU A 80 1.83 -14.40 19.17
CA LEU A 80 1.57 -15.47 20.14
C LEU A 80 1.62 -16.86 19.51
N ASN A 81 0.95 -17.03 18.37
CA ASN A 81 0.86 -18.33 17.71
C ASN A 81 2.10 -18.64 16.88
N HIS A 82 2.82 -17.62 16.41
CA HIS A 82 3.99 -17.79 15.57
C HIS A 82 5.09 -16.74 15.87
N PRO A 83 5.72 -16.79 17.05
CA PRO A 83 6.74 -15.81 17.47
C PRO A 83 7.95 -15.73 16.53
N ASP A 84 8.25 -16.82 15.81
CA ASP A 84 9.32 -16.90 14.80
C ASP A 84 8.86 -16.47 13.39
N LEU A 85 7.55 -16.44 13.12
CA LEU A 85 6.95 -16.09 11.82
C LEU A 85 6.66 -14.58 11.72
N ALA A 86 6.73 -13.87 12.85
CA ALA A 86 6.95 -12.42 12.89
C ALA A 86 8.27 -11.98 12.20
N LEU A 87 9.15 -12.92 11.82
CA LEU A 87 10.33 -12.69 10.98
C LEU A 87 10.13 -13.14 9.52
N CYS A 88 9.02 -13.83 9.21
CA CYS A 88 8.70 -14.45 7.93
C CYS A 88 7.32 -14.02 7.41
N TYR A 89 7.05 -12.70 7.39
CA TYR A 89 5.93 -12.10 6.65
C TYR A 89 5.96 -12.34 5.12
N ASN A 90 6.80 -13.27 4.66
CA ASN A 90 6.93 -13.71 3.27
C ASN A 90 6.24 -15.06 3.02
N ASP A 91 5.74 -15.76 4.04
CA ASP A 91 4.90 -16.95 3.86
C ASP A 91 3.44 -16.63 4.16
N GLN A 92 2.77 -16.23 3.09
CA GLN A 92 1.50 -15.54 3.14
C GLN A 92 0.30 -16.48 2.99
N GLY A 93 0.54 -17.73 2.54
CA GLY A 93 -0.47 -18.78 2.62
C GLY A 93 -0.81 -19.13 4.07
N GLU A 94 0.19 -19.17 4.95
CA GLU A 94 0.00 -19.38 6.38
C GLU A 94 -0.75 -18.21 7.06
N ILE A 95 -0.52 -16.99 6.58
CA ILE A 95 -1.22 -15.78 7.05
C ILE A 95 -2.70 -15.82 6.68
N GLU A 96 -3.02 -16.21 5.45
CA GLU A 96 -4.39 -16.34 4.96
C GLU A 96 -5.18 -17.37 5.78
N ASP A 97 -4.64 -18.59 5.93
CA ASP A 97 -5.27 -19.66 6.71
C ASP A 97 -5.55 -19.22 8.17
N PHE A 98 -4.58 -18.54 8.79
CA PHE A 98 -4.74 -18.01 10.15
C PHE A 98 -5.86 -16.96 10.24
N LEU A 99 -5.90 -16.00 9.30
CA LEU A 99 -6.90 -14.93 9.33
C LEU A 99 -8.31 -15.50 9.14
N ILE A 100 -8.46 -16.49 8.26
CA ILE A 100 -9.71 -17.23 8.09
C ILE A 100 -10.10 -17.96 9.38
N GLU A 101 -9.18 -18.72 9.99
CA GLU A 101 -9.47 -19.56 11.17
C GLU A 101 -9.83 -18.72 12.40
N TYR A 102 -9.06 -17.67 12.72
CA TYR A 102 -9.17 -16.96 13.99
C TYR A 102 -10.04 -15.71 13.92
N PHE A 103 -10.15 -15.08 12.75
CA PHE A 103 -10.89 -13.83 12.58
C PHE A 103 -12.09 -13.96 11.64
N GLY A 104 -12.28 -15.12 11.00
CA GLY A 104 -13.30 -15.30 9.98
C GLY A 104 -13.08 -14.37 8.79
N ALA A 105 -11.80 -14.08 8.48
CA ALA A 105 -11.46 -13.17 7.41
C ALA A 105 -11.93 -13.73 6.06
N GLU A 106 -12.43 -12.84 5.21
CA GLU A 106 -12.83 -13.13 3.86
C GLU A 106 -11.78 -12.52 2.91
N PHE A 107 -11.16 -13.38 2.11
CA PHE A 107 -10.27 -12.99 1.02
C PHE A 107 -11.02 -12.93 -0.32
N ASP A 108 -12.35 -13.03 -0.28
CA ASP A 108 -13.23 -12.71 -1.41
C ASP A 108 -13.20 -11.19 -1.62
N GLY A 109 -12.17 -10.77 -2.36
CA GLY A 109 -11.64 -9.42 -2.42
C GLY A 109 -12.67 -8.28 -2.43
N HIS A 110 -12.46 -7.32 -1.54
CA HIS A 110 -12.78 -5.94 -1.87
C HIS A 110 -11.81 -5.53 -2.98
N LEU A 111 -12.37 -5.08 -4.11
CA LEU A 111 -11.65 -4.91 -5.37
C LEU A 111 -11.25 -6.26 -5.95
N CYS A 112 -11.24 -6.37 -7.27
CA CYS A 112 -10.80 -7.57 -7.99
C CYS A 112 -9.32 -7.99 -7.73
N SER A 113 -8.68 -7.46 -6.67
CA SER A 113 -7.41 -7.89 -6.11
C SER A 113 -7.61 -9.01 -5.08
N LYS A 114 -7.94 -10.22 -5.55
CA LYS A 114 -7.56 -11.46 -4.82
C LYS A 114 -6.04 -11.67 -4.81
N GLU A 115 -5.31 -10.77 -5.47
CA GLU A 115 -3.91 -10.88 -5.75
C GLU A 115 -3.14 -9.88 -4.89
N TRP A 116 -2.25 -10.43 -4.08
CA TRP A 116 -0.93 -9.90 -3.75
C TRP A 116 -0.53 -8.75 -4.67
N PHE A 117 -0.29 -7.59 -4.07
CA PHE A 117 0.26 -6.47 -4.80
C PHE A 117 1.71 -6.25 -4.44
N TYR A 118 2.46 -5.79 -5.43
CA TYR A 118 3.79 -5.25 -5.23
C TYR A 118 3.97 -4.09 -6.19
N THR A 119 4.04 -2.87 -5.66
CA THR A 119 4.06 -1.64 -6.46
C THR A 119 5.27 -1.59 -7.40
N TYR A 120 6.38 -2.24 -7.05
CA TYR A 120 7.55 -2.35 -7.93
C TYR A 120 7.23 -2.98 -9.29
N ASN A 121 6.30 -3.93 -9.34
CA ASN A 121 5.90 -4.58 -10.57
C ASN A 121 4.94 -3.72 -11.41
N TRP A 122 4.55 -2.57 -10.90
CA TRP A 122 3.54 -1.68 -11.45
C TRP A 122 4.14 -0.29 -11.70
N ASP A 123 3.52 0.45 -12.61
CA ASP A 123 3.83 1.87 -12.75
C ASP A 123 3.10 2.63 -11.64
N ASN A 124 3.84 3.37 -10.81
CA ASN A 124 3.31 4.12 -9.68
C ASN A 124 4.25 5.27 -9.33
N ASP A 125 3.72 6.29 -8.65
CA ASP A 125 4.46 7.50 -8.29
C ASP A 125 4.94 7.49 -6.84
N LEU A 126 4.80 6.39 -6.09
CA LEU A 126 5.21 6.36 -4.68
C LEU A 126 6.73 6.51 -4.55
N SER A 127 7.16 7.27 -3.53
CA SER A 127 8.59 7.47 -3.23
C SER A 127 9.31 6.19 -2.76
N GLN A 128 8.56 5.13 -2.48
CA GLN A 128 9.05 3.85 -1.98
C GLN A 128 8.02 2.75 -2.26
N ASP A 129 8.48 1.55 -2.59
CA ASP A 129 7.58 0.44 -2.90
C ASP A 129 6.88 -0.17 -1.68
N LEU A 130 5.66 -0.66 -1.93
CA LEU A 130 4.82 -1.41 -0.99
C LEU A 130 4.48 -2.79 -1.57
N GLN A 131 4.41 -3.79 -0.70
CA GLN A 131 3.80 -5.07 -1.04
C GLN A 131 2.81 -5.50 0.04
N GLY A 132 1.77 -6.22 -0.35
CA GLY A 132 0.74 -6.63 0.61
C GLY A 132 -0.40 -7.44 0.02
N VAL A 133 -1.36 -7.72 0.90
CA VAL A 133 -2.62 -8.41 0.58
C VAL A 133 -3.76 -7.73 1.34
N THR A 134 -4.94 -7.66 0.72
CA THR A 134 -6.16 -7.15 1.34
C THR A 134 -7.07 -8.30 1.80
N PHE A 135 -7.87 -8.04 2.82
CA PHE A 135 -8.85 -8.98 3.37
C PHE A 135 -9.97 -8.23 4.07
N GLU A 136 -11.13 -8.85 4.21
CA GLU A 136 -12.26 -8.29 4.95
C GLU A 136 -12.49 -9.03 6.27
N ILE A 137 -12.86 -8.29 7.32
CA ILE A 137 -13.34 -8.85 8.59
C ILE A 137 -14.61 -8.09 8.97
N ASN A 138 -15.73 -8.80 9.07
CA ASN A 138 -17.04 -8.23 9.44
C ASN A 138 -17.48 -7.04 8.56
N GLY A 139 -17.11 -7.05 7.28
CA GLY A 139 -17.44 -5.99 6.31
C GLY A 139 -16.51 -4.76 6.33
N ASP A 140 -15.52 -4.73 7.21
CA ASP A 140 -14.43 -3.75 7.17
C ASP A 140 -13.25 -4.32 6.37
N THR A 141 -12.59 -3.48 5.57
CA THR A 141 -11.41 -3.86 4.78
C THR A 141 -10.12 -3.55 5.50
N TYR A 142 -9.20 -4.51 5.44
CA TYR A 142 -7.86 -4.42 6.01
C TYR A 142 -6.81 -4.83 4.98
N CYS A 143 -5.55 -4.47 5.24
CA CYS A 143 -4.41 -4.99 4.51
C CYS A 143 -3.27 -5.37 5.45
N ILE A 144 -2.50 -6.38 5.06
CA ILE A 144 -1.15 -6.60 5.60
C ILE A 144 -0.18 -6.00 4.61
N LEU A 145 0.60 -5.02 5.08
CA LEU A 145 1.46 -4.21 4.24
C LEU A 145 2.91 -4.27 4.72
N GLN A 146 3.82 -4.40 3.76
CA GLN A 146 5.26 -4.31 3.96
C GLN A 146 5.82 -3.17 3.10
N SER A 147 6.78 -2.42 3.64
CA SER A 147 7.47 -1.39 2.88
C SER A 147 8.81 -1.92 2.41
N HIS A 148 9.18 -1.60 1.17
CA HIS A 148 10.48 -1.96 0.62
C HIS A 148 11.55 -1.03 1.20
N ASN A 149 12.09 -1.39 2.35
CA ASN A 149 13.08 -0.58 3.07
C ASN A 149 14.52 -0.79 2.56
N GLY A 150 14.74 -1.73 1.63
CA GLY A 150 16.02 -2.03 1.02
C GLY A 150 16.49 -0.96 0.01
N ALA A 151 17.53 -1.27 -0.75
CA ALA A 151 17.97 -0.45 -1.89
C ALA A 151 17.73 -1.15 -3.25
N ASP A 152 17.27 -2.39 -3.24
CA ASP A 152 16.94 -3.16 -4.43
C ASP A 152 15.79 -4.13 -4.15
N ALA A 153 14.87 -4.26 -5.12
CA ALA A 153 13.63 -5.05 -5.07
C ALA A 153 13.78 -6.51 -4.61
N ARG A 154 14.99 -7.07 -4.63
CA ARG A 154 15.30 -8.45 -4.21
C ARG A 154 15.38 -8.65 -2.70
N GLY A 155 15.30 -7.59 -1.90
CA GLY A 155 15.25 -7.76 -0.44
C GLY A 155 15.13 -6.48 0.34
N GLY A 156 14.78 -6.62 1.62
CA GLY A 156 14.70 -5.50 2.55
C GLY A 156 13.27 -5.04 2.84
N HIS A 157 12.28 -5.90 2.73
CA HIS A 157 10.92 -5.61 3.17
C HIS A 157 10.81 -5.55 4.69
N SER A 158 10.04 -4.59 5.19
CA SER A 158 9.69 -4.53 6.61
C SER A 158 8.89 -5.78 7.01
N ASN A 159 8.76 -6.00 8.31
CA ASN A 159 7.69 -6.83 8.82
C ASN A 159 6.32 -6.31 8.35
N GLY A 160 5.40 -7.24 8.14
CA GLY A 160 4.03 -6.93 7.75
C GLY A 160 3.30 -6.24 8.89
N ARG A 161 2.62 -5.15 8.55
CA ARG A 161 1.76 -4.39 9.48
C ARG A 161 0.33 -4.44 9.00
N VAL A 162 -0.59 -4.55 9.95
CA VAL A 162 -2.01 -4.59 9.65
C VAL A 162 -2.56 -3.17 9.70
N TYR A 163 -3.29 -2.80 8.66
CA TYR A 163 -4.00 -1.52 8.61
C TYR A 163 -5.44 -1.72 8.16
N LYS A 164 -6.33 -0.89 8.68
CA LYS A 164 -7.68 -0.71 8.15
C LYS A 164 -7.64 0.27 6.97
N MET A 165 -8.42 -0.04 5.95
CA MET A 165 -8.61 0.80 4.77
C MET A 165 -10.05 1.32 4.80
N GLU A 166 -10.24 2.63 5.01
CA GLU A 166 -11.59 3.21 4.97
C GLU A 166 -12.12 3.24 3.53
N GLU A 167 -11.23 3.50 2.58
CA GLU A 167 -11.54 3.69 1.17
C GLU A 167 -10.55 2.89 0.30
N PRO A 168 -10.73 1.56 0.15
CA PRO A 168 -9.78 0.70 -0.55
C PRO A 168 -9.48 1.14 -1.98
N ASP A 169 -10.48 1.62 -2.71
CA ASP A 169 -10.36 2.06 -4.10
C ASP A 169 -9.41 3.25 -4.21
N TYR A 170 -9.56 4.24 -3.33
CA TYR A 170 -8.72 5.43 -3.26
C TYR A 170 -7.28 5.10 -2.87
N PHE A 171 -7.07 4.06 -2.06
CA PHE A 171 -5.71 3.60 -1.76
C PHE A 171 -5.00 3.16 -3.04
N PHE A 172 -5.61 2.31 -3.88
CA PHE A 172 -4.93 1.86 -5.11
C PHE A 172 -4.84 2.95 -6.18
N LEU A 173 -5.88 3.76 -6.35
CA LEU A 173 -5.88 4.86 -7.31
C LEU A 173 -4.88 5.96 -6.93
N GLY A 174 -4.78 6.29 -5.64
CA GLY A 174 -3.90 7.34 -5.14
C GLY A 174 -2.41 7.01 -5.16
N MET A 175 -2.00 5.84 -5.67
CA MET A 175 -0.59 5.49 -5.87
C MET A 175 0.02 6.11 -7.12
N GLN A 176 -0.81 6.64 -8.01
CA GLN A 176 -0.40 7.33 -9.23
C GLN A 176 -1.04 8.72 -9.24
N VAL A 177 -0.47 9.67 -9.98
CA VAL A 177 -1.10 10.93 -10.35
C VAL A 177 -1.29 10.94 -11.86
N GLN A 178 -2.56 10.91 -12.31
CA GLN A 178 -2.87 11.23 -13.69
C GLN A 178 -3.07 12.74 -13.84
N PHE A 179 -2.34 13.35 -14.76
CA PHE A 179 -2.66 14.69 -15.24
C PHE A 179 -3.48 14.56 -16.51
N ASP A 180 -4.76 14.90 -16.46
CA ASP A 180 -5.61 14.94 -17.66
C ASP A 180 -5.19 16.03 -18.65
N ASN A 181 -4.38 17.00 -18.22
CA ASN A 181 -3.91 18.06 -19.09
C ASN A 181 -2.60 18.69 -18.60
N PRO A 182 -1.50 18.64 -19.36
CA PRO A 182 -0.23 19.29 -18.99
C PRO A 182 -0.31 20.83 -18.93
N ASN A 183 -1.48 21.44 -19.17
CA ASN A 183 -1.70 22.89 -19.09
C ASN A 183 -2.50 23.34 -17.85
N GLU A 184 -2.88 22.45 -16.94
CA GLU A 184 -3.58 22.83 -15.70
C GLU A 184 -2.70 22.58 -14.46
N PRO A 185 -1.94 23.59 -14.01
CA PRO A 185 -1.00 23.44 -12.90
C PRO A 185 -1.64 23.42 -11.50
N ASP A 186 -2.97 23.55 -11.40
CA ASP A 186 -3.67 23.87 -10.14
C ASP A 186 -4.72 22.81 -9.72
N GLY A 187 -4.84 21.69 -10.44
CA GLY A 187 -5.76 20.61 -10.08
C GLY A 187 -5.31 19.91 -8.80
N ASN A 188 -6.21 19.75 -7.81
CA ASN A 188 -5.97 18.86 -6.69
C ASN A 188 -5.94 17.43 -7.24
N PRO A 189 -4.78 16.73 -7.25
CA PRO A 189 -4.66 15.44 -7.90
C PRO A 189 -5.62 14.41 -7.30
N PHE A 190 -6.04 14.58 -6.04
CA PHE A 190 -6.98 13.68 -5.36
C PHE A 190 -8.45 13.92 -5.73
N GLU A 191 -8.83 15.08 -6.28
CA GLU A 191 -10.21 15.38 -6.69
C GLU A 191 -10.51 14.96 -8.14
N THR A 192 -9.50 14.94 -9.02
CA THR A 192 -9.65 14.58 -10.45
C THR A 192 -9.81 13.08 -10.69
N PHE A 193 -9.42 12.19 -9.78
CA PHE A 193 -9.62 10.73 -9.96
C PHE A 193 -11.09 10.32 -10.11
N TYR A 194 -12.02 11.15 -9.62
CA TYR A 194 -13.46 10.88 -9.68
C TYR A 194 -14.13 11.43 -10.93
N GLU A 195 -13.47 12.33 -11.66
CA GLU A 195 -13.87 12.70 -13.00
C GLU A 195 -13.19 11.76 -13.99
N MET A 196 -13.57 10.48 -13.93
CA MET A 196 -13.42 9.56 -15.07
C MET A 196 -14.25 10.12 -16.23
N GLU A 197 -13.69 11.08 -16.97
CA GLU A 197 -14.32 11.63 -18.16
C GLU A 197 -14.37 10.55 -19.26
N ASN A 198 -15.45 9.77 -19.24
CA ASN A 198 -16.08 9.23 -20.45
C ASN A 198 -15.27 8.29 -21.36
N GLU A 199 -14.49 7.36 -20.80
CA GLU A 199 -13.99 6.20 -21.58
C GLU A 199 -14.51 4.85 -21.04
N GLY A 200 -15.83 4.71 -20.91
CA GLY A 200 -16.48 3.39 -20.88
C GLY A 200 -16.44 2.60 -19.56
N GLY A 201 -15.73 3.07 -18.54
CA GLY A 201 -15.67 2.47 -17.21
C GLY A 201 -17.00 2.56 -16.42
N LYS A 202 -17.41 1.48 -15.72
CA LYS A 202 -18.55 1.48 -14.78
C LYS A 202 -18.20 0.75 -13.49
N TYR A 203 -18.58 1.28 -12.34
CA TYR A 203 -18.48 0.55 -11.07
C TYR A 203 -19.60 -0.50 -10.95
N ASN A 204 -19.24 -1.75 -10.65
CA ASN A 204 -20.16 -2.84 -10.37
C ASN A 204 -20.37 -2.96 -8.86
N GLU A 205 -21.54 -2.59 -8.35
CA GLU A 205 -21.85 -2.64 -6.91
C GLU A 205 -21.92 -4.07 -6.34
N GLU A 206 -22.17 -5.08 -7.17
CA GLU A 206 -22.27 -6.48 -6.72
C GLU A 206 -20.88 -7.09 -6.50
N THR A 207 -19.94 -6.83 -7.40
CA THR A 207 -18.56 -7.35 -7.31
C THR A 207 -17.58 -6.35 -6.71
N LYS A 208 -18.02 -5.12 -6.47
CA LYS A 208 -17.19 -3.99 -6.04
C LYS A 208 -15.96 -3.79 -6.93
N CYS A 209 -16.12 -3.98 -8.25
CA CYS A 209 -15.06 -3.84 -9.25
C CYS A 209 -15.43 -2.82 -10.33
N PHE A 210 -14.43 -2.26 -11.00
CA PHE A 210 -14.65 -1.47 -12.20
C PHE A 210 -14.77 -2.38 -13.42
N GLU A 211 -15.72 -2.11 -14.30
CA GLU A 211 -15.89 -2.76 -15.59
C GLU A 211 -15.43 -1.80 -16.68
N LEU A 212 -14.46 -2.23 -17.50
CA LEU A 212 -14.00 -1.52 -18.68
C LEU A 212 -14.12 -2.46 -19.88
N ASP A 213 -14.78 -2.00 -20.94
CA ASP A 213 -15.06 -2.79 -22.15
C ASP A 213 -15.68 -4.17 -21.88
N GLY A 214 -16.56 -4.27 -20.88
CA GLY A 214 -17.25 -5.52 -20.52
C GLY A 214 -16.39 -6.51 -19.73
N LYS A 215 -15.25 -6.06 -19.18
CA LYS A 215 -14.36 -6.87 -18.33
C LYS A 215 -14.18 -6.19 -16.98
N GLU A 216 -14.31 -6.99 -15.92
CA GLU A 216 -13.94 -6.54 -14.59
C GLU A 216 -12.42 -6.35 -14.50
N CYS A 217 -12.03 -5.28 -13.84
CA CYS A 217 -10.66 -4.89 -13.63
C CYS A 217 -10.51 -4.23 -12.26
N THR A 218 -9.28 -4.28 -11.76
CA THR A 218 -8.90 -3.62 -10.52
C THR A 218 -8.87 -2.11 -10.73
N PRO A 219 -9.06 -1.29 -9.67
CA PRO A 219 -9.03 0.17 -9.79
C PRO A 219 -7.71 0.68 -10.40
N TYR A 220 -6.57 0.07 -10.05
CA TYR A 220 -5.29 0.45 -10.65
C TYR A 220 -5.23 0.13 -12.15
N CYS A 221 -5.88 -0.95 -12.62
CA CYS A 221 -5.91 -1.27 -14.05
C CYS A 221 -6.69 -0.23 -14.85
N MET A 222 -7.69 0.42 -14.24
CA MET A 222 -8.41 1.54 -14.87
C MET A 222 -7.50 2.73 -15.12
N ALA A 223 -6.54 2.98 -14.22
CA ALA A 223 -5.56 4.06 -14.36
C ALA A 223 -4.45 3.77 -15.40
N LEU A 224 -4.34 2.54 -15.92
CA LEU A 224 -3.29 2.16 -16.88
C LEU A 224 -3.78 2.04 -18.32
N GLN A 225 -5.09 2.01 -18.57
CA GLN A 225 -5.63 1.92 -19.94
C GLN A 225 -5.69 3.32 -20.56
N TYR A 226 -4.77 3.59 -21.49
CA TYR A 226 -4.73 4.76 -22.40
C TYR A 226 -5.06 4.35 -23.83
#